data_AF-A0A9D5Q1Q5-F1
#
_entry.id   AF-A0A9D5Q1Q5-F1
#
_cell.length_a   1.000
_cell.length_b   1.000
_cell.length_c   1.000
_cell.angle_alpha   90.00
_cell.angle_beta   90.00
_cell.angle_gamma   90.00
#
_symmetry.space_group_name_H-M   'P 1'
#
loop_
_entity.id
_entity.type
_entity.pdbx_description
1 polymer ?
#
loop_
_entity_poly.entity_id
_entity_poly.type
_entity_poly.pdbx_seq_one_letter_code
_entity_poly.pdbx_strand_id
1 'polypeptide(L)'
;MKHSSKTLHTVIFAVCYIAYTAIYMARLNLSMASDVLTGQAGRITTGEYGILGGAFLVVYALGRLLNGDLSDRISPHIMLGAGLLFAGLANIGFSFLPPFWGMLILWCANAWAQSMLWSSVLRVVAAMYDEAKAKRMTSFMVTSVATGNIIGIIASSAIIIHFGLAWAFILPGAFTILMGAVCFVLIGRLDVGRAEKAAHAETAAPLTELIRHPDLRMTIPCAFLHGMMKDNITGWMTKYFIFMYAIDLAEASSFALFIPIVGFVGRMIYPPIYRMVGEGEHKVSLIGFVICLAASIPLCLGTRLPVIAMIFLGLIYAAVSLINTTLLSIYPIRFVKQHRVATVSGIMDFATYLGAGLSSMVYGFVITHAGYVPMYVSWAVVSAISILLSVMLIRREKITD
;
A
#
# COMPACT_ATOMS: atom_id res chain seq x y z
N MET A 1 29.36 0.85 28.44
CA MET A 1 28.06 1.52 28.15
C MET A 1 27.74 1.70 26.65
N LYS A 2 28.64 2.21 25.77
CA LYS A 2 28.36 2.36 24.32
C LYS A 2 28.00 1.06 23.58
N HIS A 3 28.52 -0.09 24.00
CA HIS A 3 28.25 -1.38 23.35
C HIS A 3 26.82 -1.90 23.58
N SER A 4 26.23 -1.59 24.76
CA SER A 4 24.86 -2.00 25.14
C SER A 4 23.79 -1.25 24.35
N SER A 5 24.01 0.03 24.00
CA SER A 5 23.08 0.83 23.20
C SER A 5 23.06 0.37 21.74
N LYS A 6 24.20 0.00 21.15
CA LYS A 6 24.25 -0.54 19.76
C LYS A 6 23.46 -1.84 19.62
N THR A 7 23.63 -2.78 20.55
CA THR A 7 22.88 -4.06 20.55
C THR A 7 21.38 -3.80 20.70
N LEU A 8 20.98 -2.90 21.60
CA LEU A 8 19.59 -2.53 21.79
C LEU A 8 18.97 -1.90 20.52
N HIS A 9 19.67 -0.99 19.85
CA HIS A 9 19.16 -0.36 18.62
C HIS A 9 18.97 -1.40 17.50
N THR A 10 19.89 -2.36 17.35
CA THR A 10 19.75 -3.45 16.38
C THR A 10 18.53 -4.33 16.69
N VAL A 11 18.31 -4.67 17.97
CA VAL A 11 17.14 -5.46 18.40
C VAL A 11 15.84 -4.69 18.13
N ILE A 12 15.78 -3.41 18.50
CA ILE A 12 14.58 -2.58 18.27
C ILE A 12 14.31 -2.43 16.77
N PHE A 13 15.35 -2.22 15.96
CA PHE A 13 15.19 -2.18 14.50
C PHE A 13 14.61 -3.48 13.94
N ALA A 14 15.14 -4.64 14.37
CA ALA A 14 14.63 -5.94 13.95
C ALA A 14 13.17 -6.15 14.39
N VAL A 15 12.82 -5.74 15.60
CA VAL A 15 11.44 -5.78 16.11
C VAL A 15 10.51 -4.90 15.28
N CYS A 16 10.90 -3.67 14.95
CA CYS A 16 10.12 -2.80 14.06
C CYS A 16 9.95 -3.43 12.66
N TYR A 17 11.00 -4.05 12.13
CA TYR A 17 10.96 -4.73 10.84
C TYR A 17 9.95 -5.89 10.86
N ILE A 18 10.05 -6.77 11.85
CA ILE A 18 9.16 -7.92 12.01
C ILE A 18 7.72 -7.48 12.25
N ALA A 19 7.50 -6.44 13.08
CA ALA A 19 6.18 -5.90 13.35
C ALA A 19 5.53 -5.32 12.09
N TYR A 20 6.31 -4.61 11.27
CA TYR A 20 5.81 -4.09 10.00
C TYR A 20 5.58 -5.21 8.97
N THR A 21 6.39 -6.27 8.96
CA THR A 21 6.11 -7.48 8.17
C THR A 21 4.82 -8.17 8.63
N ALA A 22 4.58 -8.29 9.94
CA ALA A 22 3.38 -8.91 10.51
C ALA A 22 2.09 -8.23 10.06
N ILE A 23 2.10 -6.90 9.91
CA ILE A 23 0.91 -6.14 9.53
C ILE A 23 0.44 -6.45 8.09
N TYR A 24 1.38 -6.76 7.19
CA TYR A 24 1.03 -7.16 5.83
C TYR A 24 0.43 -8.57 5.78
N MET A 25 0.82 -9.45 6.70
CA MET A 25 0.13 -10.74 6.88
C MET A 25 -1.31 -10.53 7.33
N ALA A 26 -1.53 -9.61 8.30
CA ALA A 26 -2.84 -9.21 8.82
C ALA A 26 -3.65 -8.27 7.89
N ARG A 27 -3.20 -8.13 6.64
CA ARG A 27 -3.83 -7.34 5.57
C ARG A 27 -4.12 -8.20 4.34
N LEU A 28 -3.12 -8.96 3.88
CA LEU A 28 -3.23 -9.78 2.67
C LEU A 28 -4.03 -11.07 2.87
N ASN A 29 -4.22 -11.50 4.11
CA ASN A 29 -5.10 -12.61 4.43
C ASN A 29 -6.52 -12.43 3.87
N LEU A 30 -7.08 -11.20 3.85
CA LEU A 30 -8.38 -10.95 3.21
C LEU A 30 -8.36 -11.23 1.69
N SER A 31 -7.30 -10.84 0.99
CA SER A 31 -7.18 -11.10 -0.46
C SER A 31 -7.07 -12.60 -0.75
N MET A 32 -6.31 -13.34 0.05
CA MET A 32 -6.23 -14.81 -0.09
C MET A 32 -7.53 -15.52 0.30
N ALA A 33 -8.24 -14.98 1.29
CA ALA A 33 -9.53 -15.49 1.76
C ALA A 33 -10.71 -15.10 0.86
N SER A 34 -10.51 -14.20 -0.10
CA SER A 34 -11.59 -13.57 -0.87
C SER A 34 -12.51 -14.58 -1.54
N ASP A 35 -11.96 -15.60 -2.20
CA ASP A 35 -12.76 -16.61 -2.88
C ASP A 35 -13.46 -17.58 -1.90
N VAL A 36 -12.79 -17.95 -0.81
CA VAL A 36 -13.41 -18.79 0.24
C VAL A 36 -14.57 -18.06 0.91
N LEU A 37 -14.43 -16.76 1.18
CA LEU A 37 -15.48 -15.92 1.78
C LEU A 37 -16.69 -15.73 0.87
N THR A 38 -16.47 -15.59 -0.43
CA THR A 38 -17.51 -15.21 -1.41
C THR A 38 -18.12 -16.39 -2.16
N GLY A 39 -17.32 -17.41 -2.45
CA GLY A 39 -17.73 -18.62 -3.14
C GLY A 39 -18.07 -19.75 -2.17
N GLN A 40 -17.04 -20.41 -1.64
CA GLN A 40 -17.18 -21.68 -0.90
C GLN A 40 -18.02 -21.54 0.38
N ALA A 41 -17.81 -20.48 1.16
CA ALA A 41 -18.52 -20.26 2.41
C ALA A 41 -19.78 -19.40 2.23
N GLY A 42 -19.93 -18.71 1.08
CA GLY A 42 -21.07 -17.84 0.76
C GLY A 42 -21.41 -16.81 1.83
N ARG A 43 -20.41 -16.31 2.58
CA ARG A 43 -20.62 -15.42 3.75
C ARG A 43 -20.87 -13.98 3.35
N ILE A 44 -20.26 -13.55 2.26
CA ILE A 44 -20.38 -12.21 1.69
C ILE A 44 -20.44 -12.30 0.17
N THR A 45 -21.03 -11.32 -0.48
CA THR A 45 -21.04 -11.18 -1.94
C THR A 45 -19.71 -10.61 -2.45
N THR A 46 -19.45 -10.78 -3.75
CA THR A 46 -18.30 -10.13 -4.41
C THR A 46 -18.36 -8.60 -4.30
N GLY A 47 -19.57 -8.02 -4.32
CA GLY A 47 -19.80 -6.60 -4.05
C GLY A 47 -19.35 -6.19 -2.65
N GLU A 48 -19.76 -6.93 -1.63
CA GLU A 48 -19.37 -6.72 -0.24
C GLU A 48 -17.85 -6.89 -0.03
N TYR A 49 -17.22 -7.86 -0.69
CA TYR A 49 -15.76 -7.98 -0.69
C TYR A 49 -15.07 -6.73 -1.24
N GLY A 50 -15.58 -6.18 -2.35
CA GLY A 50 -15.08 -4.92 -2.91
C GLY A 50 -15.25 -3.74 -1.97
N ILE A 51 -16.35 -3.70 -1.21
CA ILE A 51 -16.58 -2.70 -0.15
C ILE A 51 -15.58 -2.87 1.00
N LEU A 52 -15.31 -4.10 1.47
CA LEU A 52 -14.29 -4.35 2.50
C LEU A 52 -12.91 -3.87 2.07
N GLY A 53 -12.45 -4.27 0.89
CA GLY A 53 -11.16 -3.85 0.34
C GLY A 53 -11.09 -2.34 0.13
N GLY A 54 -12.16 -1.75 -0.40
CA GLY A 54 -12.23 -0.31 -0.65
C GLY A 54 -12.25 0.53 0.62
N ALA A 55 -13.09 0.16 1.59
CA ALA A 55 -13.22 0.87 2.85
C ALA A 55 -11.92 0.82 3.66
N PHE A 56 -11.22 -0.31 3.63
CA PHE A 56 -9.88 -0.42 4.22
C PHE A 56 -8.94 0.65 3.67
N LEU A 57 -8.86 0.80 2.35
CA LEU A 57 -7.94 1.75 1.71
C LEU A 57 -8.32 3.21 2.01
N VAL A 58 -9.61 3.53 1.98
CA VAL A 58 -10.10 4.89 2.30
C VAL A 58 -9.84 5.25 3.77
N VAL A 59 -10.20 4.35 4.70
CA VAL A 59 -9.97 4.57 6.14
C VAL A 59 -8.48 4.64 6.44
N TYR A 60 -7.65 3.82 5.79
CA TYR A 60 -6.20 3.89 5.91
C TYR A 60 -5.64 5.22 5.38
N ALA A 61 -6.15 5.74 4.26
CA ALA A 61 -5.75 7.03 3.70
C ALA A 61 -6.08 8.19 4.64
N LEU A 62 -7.31 8.23 5.15
CA LEU A 62 -7.75 9.23 6.14
C LEU A 62 -6.95 9.10 7.44
N GLY A 63 -6.76 7.88 7.92
CA GLY A 63 -5.95 7.58 9.08
C GLY A 63 -4.51 8.04 8.92
N ARG A 64 -3.90 7.92 7.73
CA ARG A 64 -2.54 8.42 7.47
C ARG A 64 -2.46 9.95 7.58
N LEU A 65 -3.48 10.65 7.11
CA LEU A 65 -3.54 12.11 7.20
C LEU A 65 -3.68 12.58 8.67
N LEU A 66 -4.55 11.92 9.44
CA LEU A 66 -4.86 12.30 10.82
C LEU A 66 -3.82 11.79 11.82
N ASN A 67 -3.44 10.52 11.72
CA ASN A 67 -2.44 9.91 12.58
C ASN A 67 -1.02 10.39 12.26
N GLY A 68 -0.78 11.00 11.10
CA GLY A 68 0.48 11.68 10.79
C GLY A 68 0.78 12.79 11.79
N ASP A 69 -0.13 13.78 11.91
CA ASP A 69 -0.02 14.87 12.91
C ASP A 69 -0.07 14.33 14.35
N LEU A 70 -0.94 13.35 14.62
CA LEU A 70 -1.01 12.74 15.95
C LEU A 70 0.32 12.05 16.32
N SER A 71 1.02 11.51 15.32
CA SER A 71 2.32 10.89 15.50
C SER A 71 3.44 11.82 15.82
N ASP A 72 3.25 13.13 15.80
CA ASP A 72 4.24 14.06 16.35
C ASP A 72 3.97 14.35 17.84
N ARG A 73 2.72 14.18 18.29
CA ARG A 73 2.26 14.54 19.63
C ARG A 73 2.33 13.39 20.63
N ILE A 74 2.10 12.15 20.15
CA ILE A 74 2.09 10.93 20.94
C ILE A 74 3.43 10.20 20.82
N SER A 75 3.90 9.57 21.89
CA SER A 75 5.14 8.77 21.88
C SER A 75 5.04 7.57 20.92
N PRO A 76 6.08 7.26 20.11
CA PRO A 76 6.02 6.19 19.11
C PRO A 76 5.68 4.81 19.66
N HIS A 77 6.12 4.48 20.88
CA HIS A 77 5.83 3.18 21.50
C HIS A 77 4.34 2.98 21.78
N ILE A 78 3.60 4.05 22.10
CA ILE A 78 2.15 4.01 22.33
C ILE A 78 1.44 3.79 20.99
N MET A 79 1.82 4.54 19.96
CA MET A 79 1.19 4.42 18.66
C MET A 79 1.45 3.07 17.99
N LEU A 80 2.69 2.56 18.05
CA LEU A 80 3.02 1.23 17.55
C LEU A 80 2.32 0.14 18.35
N GLY A 81 2.39 0.20 19.69
CA GLY A 81 1.75 -0.78 20.56
C GLY A 81 0.23 -0.83 20.36
N ALA A 82 -0.44 0.31 20.39
CA ALA A 82 -1.89 0.41 20.19
C ALA A 82 -2.30 0.03 18.77
N GLY A 83 -1.60 0.52 17.74
CA GLY A 83 -1.89 0.19 16.35
C GLY A 83 -1.78 -1.31 16.06
N LEU A 84 -0.73 -1.97 16.55
CA LEU A 84 -0.56 -3.42 16.41
C LEU A 84 -1.61 -4.19 17.21
N LEU A 85 -1.89 -3.78 18.45
CA LEU A 85 -2.92 -4.40 19.29
C LEU A 85 -4.30 -4.36 18.62
N PHE A 86 -4.75 -3.18 18.20
CA PHE A 86 -6.07 -3.03 17.58
C PHE A 86 -6.17 -3.71 16.21
N ALA A 87 -5.12 -3.67 15.39
CA ALA A 87 -5.08 -4.41 14.13
C ALA A 87 -5.19 -5.94 14.35
N GLY A 88 -4.49 -6.45 15.36
CA GLY A 88 -4.53 -7.86 15.71
C GLY A 88 -5.87 -8.30 16.31
N LEU A 89 -6.45 -7.50 17.21
CA LEU A 89 -7.79 -7.74 17.76
C LEU A 89 -8.86 -7.71 16.68
N ALA A 90 -8.77 -6.78 15.73
CA ALA A 90 -9.69 -6.72 14.59
C ALA A 90 -9.61 -7.98 13.71
N ASN A 91 -8.41 -8.51 13.48
CA ASN A 91 -8.22 -9.77 12.74
C ASN A 91 -8.80 -10.97 13.50
N ILE A 92 -8.51 -11.11 14.80
CA ILE A 92 -9.10 -12.18 15.61
C ILE A 92 -10.63 -12.04 15.63
N GLY A 93 -11.17 -10.84 15.77
CA GLY A 93 -12.60 -10.56 15.65
C GLY A 93 -13.18 -11.01 14.30
N PHE A 94 -12.46 -10.74 13.21
CA PHE A 94 -12.87 -11.13 11.86
C PHE A 94 -12.94 -12.65 11.70
N SER A 95 -12.08 -13.39 12.42
CA SER A 95 -12.03 -14.86 12.35
C SER A 95 -13.31 -15.56 12.81
N PHE A 96 -14.14 -14.90 13.62
CA PHE A 96 -15.46 -15.41 14.02
C PHE A 96 -16.50 -15.32 12.90
N LEU A 97 -16.12 -14.76 11.74
CA LEU A 97 -16.96 -14.60 10.56
C LEU A 97 -18.32 -13.96 10.87
N PRO A 98 -18.34 -12.76 11.49
CA PRO A 98 -19.59 -12.06 11.79
C PRO A 98 -20.33 -11.68 10.48
N PRO A 99 -21.59 -11.22 10.56
CA PRO A 99 -22.28 -10.66 9.39
C PRO A 99 -21.47 -9.52 8.74
N PHE A 100 -21.76 -9.22 7.48
CA PHE A 100 -21.02 -8.23 6.68
C PHE A 100 -20.69 -6.93 7.42
N TRP A 101 -21.66 -6.32 8.11
CA TRP A 101 -21.43 -5.07 8.84
C TRP A 101 -20.41 -5.23 9.98
N GLY A 102 -20.41 -6.38 10.66
CA GLY A 102 -19.40 -6.70 11.66
C GLY A 102 -18.02 -6.85 11.02
N MET A 103 -17.93 -7.55 9.89
CA MET A 103 -16.69 -7.68 9.12
C MET A 103 -16.17 -6.30 8.69
N LEU A 104 -17.05 -5.42 8.19
CA LEU A 104 -16.70 -4.07 7.74
C LEU A 104 -16.16 -3.21 8.89
N ILE A 105 -16.83 -3.20 10.04
CA ILE A 105 -16.38 -2.43 11.21
C ILE A 105 -15.00 -2.89 11.66
N LEU A 106 -14.81 -4.22 11.78
CA LEU A 106 -13.52 -4.79 12.18
C LEU A 106 -12.43 -4.48 11.16
N TRP A 107 -12.73 -4.58 9.86
CA TRP A 107 -11.76 -4.32 8.81
C TRP A 107 -11.38 -2.83 8.69
N CYS A 108 -12.33 -1.93 8.92
CA CYS A 108 -12.07 -0.49 9.06
C CYS A 108 -11.26 -0.16 10.32
N ALA A 109 -11.54 -0.82 11.45
CA ALA A 109 -10.74 -0.67 12.67
C ALA A 109 -9.29 -1.15 12.44
N ASN A 110 -9.12 -2.27 11.72
CA ASN A 110 -7.82 -2.75 11.26
C ASN A 110 -7.12 -1.68 10.42
N ALA A 111 -7.77 -1.14 9.39
CA ALA A 111 -7.21 -0.10 8.52
C ALA A 111 -6.74 1.14 9.30
N TRP A 112 -7.57 1.66 10.21
CA TRP A 112 -7.22 2.80 11.03
C TRP A 112 -5.99 2.51 11.91
N ALA A 113 -5.99 1.37 12.61
CA ALA A 113 -4.89 0.95 13.46
C ALA A 113 -3.57 0.81 12.67
N GLN A 114 -3.64 0.30 11.44
CA GLN A 114 -2.47 0.17 10.56
C GLN A 114 -1.89 1.52 10.12
N SER A 115 -2.72 2.55 9.99
CA SER A 115 -2.25 3.88 9.56
C SER A 115 -1.32 4.56 10.59
N MET A 116 -1.35 4.13 11.86
CA MET A 116 -0.53 4.69 12.95
C MET A 116 0.94 4.24 12.91
N LEU A 117 1.24 3.20 12.13
CA LEU A 117 2.47 2.42 12.30
C LEU A 117 3.70 3.08 11.67
N TRP A 118 3.65 3.39 10.38
CA TRP A 118 4.84 3.75 9.61
C TRP A 118 5.51 5.04 10.07
N SER A 119 4.76 6.11 10.33
CA SER A 119 5.33 7.36 10.84
C SER A 119 6.02 7.12 12.18
N SER A 120 5.39 6.33 13.06
CA SER A 120 5.99 5.90 14.33
C SER A 120 7.26 5.08 14.15
N VAL A 121 7.33 4.17 13.17
CA VAL A 121 8.56 3.43 12.84
C VAL A 121 9.66 4.38 12.38
N LEU A 122 9.35 5.33 11.50
CA LEU A 122 10.34 6.31 11.02
C LEU A 122 10.92 7.15 12.16
N ARG A 123 10.08 7.60 13.11
CA ARG A 123 10.51 8.33 14.30
C ARG A 123 11.45 7.49 15.18
N VAL A 124 11.13 6.20 15.36
CA VAL A 124 12.00 5.28 16.11
C VAL A 124 13.36 5.10 15.42
N VAL A 125 13.38 4.95 14.09
CA VAL A 125 14.63 4.83 13.32
C VAL A 125 15.46 6.12 13.39
N ALA A 126 14.82 7.29 13.26
CA ALA A 126 15.47 8.59 13.36
C ALA A 126 16.06 8.84 14.77
N ALA A 127 15.41 8.37 15.82
CA ALA A 127 15.91 8.51 17.19
C ALA A 127 17.09 7.57 17.51
N MET A 128 17.20 6.42 16.83
CA MET A 128 18.25 5.43 17.09
C MET A 128 19.56 5.68 16.34
N TYR A 129 19.53 6.46 15.26
CA TYR A 129 20.66 6.58 14.33
C TYR A 129 20.90 8.03 13.92
N ASP A 130 22.16 8.35 13.65
CA ASP A 130 22.57 9.58 12.99
C ASP A 130 21.97 9.68 11.57
N GLU A 131 21.81 10.89 11.05
CA GLU A 131 21.05 11.17 9.83
C GLU A 131 21.45 10.26 8.64
N ALA A 132 22.75 10.11 8.38
CA ALA A 132 23.26 9.30 7.28
C ALA A 132 22.87 7.81 7.44
N LYS A 133 22.99 7.28 8.66
CA LYS A 133 22.62 5.90 8.95
C LYS A 133 21.10 5.73 9.04
N ALA A 134 20.36 6.69 9.56
CA ALA A 134 18.90 6.69 9.61
C ALA A 134 18.31 6.58 8.20
N LYS A 135 18.82 7.36 7.22
CA LYS A 135 18.43 7.23 5.81
C LYS A 135 18.64 5.81 5.28
N ARG A 136 19.82 5.23 5.51
CA ARG A 136 20.15 3.85 5.09
C ARG A 136 19.25 2.81 5.77
N MET A 137 19.03 2.93 7.08
CA MET A 137 18.21 2.00 7.85
C MET A 137 16.72 2.12 7.48
N THR A 138 16.23 3.31 7.17
CA THR A 138 14.89 3.52 6.61
C THR A 138 14.75 2.84 5.25
N SER A 139 15.75 2.92 4.36
CA SER A 139 15.73 2.17 3.10
C SER A 139 15.65 0.66 3.32
N PHE A 140 16.38 0.11 4.30
CA PHE A 140 16.21 -1.29 4.69
C PHE A 140 14.81 -1.57 5.26
N MET A 141 14.27 -0.68 6.09
CA MET A 141 12.94 -0.82 6.67
C MET A 141 11.85 -0.91 5.59
N VAL A 142 11.96 -0.17 4.49
CA VAL A 142 11.00 -0.26 3.36
C VAL A 142 10.91 -1.69 2.79
N THR A 143 11.98 -2.47 2.85
CA THR A 143 11.96 -3.87 2.35
C THR A 143 11.02 -4.77 3.14
N SER A 144 10.70 -4.43 4.40
CA SER A 144 9.75 -5.18 5.24
C SER A 144 8.35 -5.27 4.61
N VAL A 145 7.98 -4.31 3.76
CA VAL A 145 6.74 -4.31 2.96
C VAL A 145 6.74 -5.47 1.97
N ALA A 146 7.81 -5.61 1.19
CA ALA A 146 7.93 -6.67 0.20
C ALA A 146 7.97 -8.05 0.89
N THR A 147 8.76 -8.15 1.96
CA THR A 147 8.85 -9.36 2.80
C THR A 147 7.48 -9.73 3.37
N GLY A 148 6.75 -8.78 3.94
CA GLY A 148 5.42 -8.97 4.48
C GLY A 148 4.39 -9.35 3.42
N ASN A 149 4.49 -8.81 2.20
CA ASN A 149 3.60 -9.20 1.11
C ASN A 149 3.82 -10.66 0.68
N ILE A 150 5.09 -11.06 0.48
CA ILE A 150 5.44 -12.41 0.06
C ILE A 150 5.03 -13.43 1.12
N ILE A 151 5.43 -13.19 2.38
CA ILE A 151 5.05 -14.05 3.51
C ILE A 151 3.53 -14.05 3.69
N GLY A 152 2.87 -12.90 3.56
CA GLY A 152 1.43 -12.78 3.67
C GLY A 152 0.68 -13.64 2.67
N ILE A 153 1.12 -13.68 1.41
CA ILE A 153 0.51 -14.55 0.39
C ILE A 153 0.76 -16.02 0.71
N ILE A 154 2.02 -16.43 0.91
CA ILE A 154 2.39 -17.85 1.15
C ILE A 154 1.76 -18.38 2.42
N ALA A 155 1.92 -17.65 3.54
CA ALA A 155 1.42 -18.10 4.82
C ALA A 155 -0.10 -18.11 4.84
N SER A 156 -0.78 -17.08 4.31
CA SER A 156 -2.25 -17.06 4.32
C SER A 156 -2.82 -18.15 3.44
N SER A 157 -2.28 -18.39 2.23
CA SER A 157 -2.77 -19.48 1.38
C SER A 157 -2.56 -20.84 2.05
N ALA A 158 -1.36 -21.11 2.58
CA ALA A 158 -1.07 -22.36 3.29
C ALA A 158 -1.98 -22.56 4.52
N ILE A 159 -2.20 -21.50 5.31
CA ILE A 159 -3.05 -21.57 6.50
C ILE A 159 -4.50 -21.88 6.11
N ILE A 160 -5.03 -21.22 5.07
CA ILE A 160 -6.39 -21.47 4.58
C ILE A 160 -6.52 -22.92 4.11
N ILE A 161 -5.55 -23.44 3.36
CA ILE A 161 -5.58 -24.79 2.80
C ILE A 161 -5.54 -25.86 3.90
N HIS A 162 -4.68 -25.69 4.92
CA HIS A 162 -4.42 -26.75 5.91
C HIS A 162 -5.23 -26.62 7.21
N PHE A 163 -5.56 -25.41 7.63
CA PHE A 163 -6.22 -25.14 8.92
C PHE A 163 -7.61 -24.51 8.75
N GLY A 164 -7.90 -23.95 7.56
CA GLY A 164 -9.17 -23.32 7.25
C GLY A 164 -9.18 -21.81 7.45
N LEU A 165 -10.29 -21.20 7.03
CA LEU A 165 -10.45 -19.76 6.89
C LEU A 165 -10.21 -18.97 8.17
N ALA A 166 -10.76 -19.41 9.31
CA ALA A 166 -10.65 -18.67 10.57
C ALA A 166 -9.17 -18.50 11.00
N TRP A 167 -8.35 -19.53 10.82
CA TRP A 167 -6.94 -19.51 11.20
C TRP A 167 -6.10 -18.51 10.39
N ALA A 168 -6.53 -18.21 9.16
CA ALA A 168 -5.90 -17.18 8.32
C ALA A 168 -6.01 -15.77 8.90
N PHE A 169 -6.92 -15.57 9.86
CA PHE A 169 -7.08 -14.32 10.61
C PHE A 169 -6.58 -14.45 12.05
N ILE A 170 -6.78 -15.60 12.71
CA ILE A 170 -6.30 -15.83 14.09
C ILE A 170 -4.78 -15.74 14.16
N LEU A 171 -4.03 -16.44 13.30
CA LEU A 171 -2.57 -16.50 13.40
C LEU A 171 -1.90 -15.14 13.13
N PRO A 172 -2.20 -14.43 12.02
CA PRO A 172 -1.67 -13.09 11.82
C PRO A 172 -2.13 -12.11 12.92
N GLY A 173 -3.37 -12.23 13.39
CA GLY A 173 -3.91 -11.39 14.47
C GLY A 173 -3.15 -11.58 15.79
N ALA A 174 -2.99 -12.82 16.25
CA ALA A 174 -2.25 -13.16 17.46
C ALA A 174 -0.78 -12.74 17.38
N PHE A 175 -0.14 -12.97 16.23
CA PHE A 175 1.24 -12.54 16.00
C PHE A 175 1.38 -11.01 16.02
N THR A 176 0.41 -10.29 15.45
CA THR A 176 0.39 -8.82 15.47
C THR A 176 0.22 -8.28 16.91
N ILE A 177 -0.66 -8.90 17.72
CA ILE A 177 -0.81 -8.54 19.15
C ILE A 177 0.50 -8.76 19.91
N LEU A 178 1.13 -9.91 19.72
CA LEU A 178 2.42 -10.23 20.33
C LEU A 178 3.47 -9.16 19.98
N MET A 179 3.59 -8.82 18.69
CA MET A 179 4.49 -7.77 18.23
C MET A 179 4.13 -6.40 18.81
N GLY A 180 2.84 -6.11 19.01
CA GLY A 180 2.37 -4.91 19.70
C GLY A 180 2.90 -4.79 21.13
N ALA A 181 2.80 -5.86 21.91
CA ALA A 181 3.35 -5.90 23.27
C ALA A 181 4.88 -5.74 23.28
N VAL A 182 5.57 -6.44 22.37
CA VAL A 182 7.03 -6.37 22.24
C VAL A 182 7.48 -4.97 21.85
N CYS A 183 6.85 -4.35 20.85
CA CYS A 183 7.11 -2.97 20.43
C CYS A 183 6.86 -1.98 21.58
N PHE A 184 5.73 -2.11 22.28
CA PHE A 184 5.39 -1.21 23.39
C PHE A 184 6.47 -1.22 24.48
N VAL A 185 6.92 -2.42 24.89
CA VAL A 185 7.93 -2.57 25.95
C VAL A 185 9.32 -2.14 25.48
N LEU A 186 9.78 -2.59 24.31
CA LEU A 186 11.16 -2.34 23.88
C LEU A 186 11.37 -0.90 23.39
N ILE A 187 10.41 -0.33 22.67
CA ILE A 187 10.50 1.05 22.18
C ILE A 187 10.22 2.02 23.33
N GLY A 188 9.41 1.65 24.33
CA GLY A 188 9.23 2.44 25.55
C GLY A 188 10.52 2.66 26.35
N ARG A 189 11.57 1.87 26.09
CA ARG A 189 12.92 2.08 26.66
C ARG A 189 13.72 3.17 25.94
N LEU A 190 13.27 3.60 24.76
CA LEU A 190 13.84 4.73 24.03
C LEU A 190 13.10 6.01 24.44
N ASP A 191 13.83 7.01 24.93
CA ASP A 191 13.25 8.30 25.32
C ASP A 191 13.04 9.20 24.08
N VAL A 192 12.18 8.75 23.15
CA VAL A 192 11.97 9.38 21.84
C VAL A 192 11.04 10.60 21.92
N GLY A 193 10.18 10.68 22.94
CA GLY A 193 9.03 11.60 22.99
C GLY A 193 9.32 13.07 23.34
N ARG A 194 10.52 13.42 23.86
CA ARG A 194 10.81 14.76 24.39
C ARG A 194 11.66 15.66 23.47
N ALA A 195 12.53 15.11 22.63
CA ALA A 195 13.45 15.89 21.81
C ALA A 195 12.80 16.47 20.53
N GLU A 196 11.77 15.81 19.98
CA GLU A 196 11.11 16.19 18.71
C GLU A 196 10.04 17.27 18.84
N LYS A 197 9.34 17.34 19.99
CA LYS A 197 8.26 18.32 20.23
C LYS A 197 8.73 19.78 20.11
N ALA A 198 10.03 20.03 20.30
CA ALA A 198 10.63 21.36 20.19
C ALA A 198 10.99 21.75 18.74
N ALA A 199 11.16 20.79 17.81
CA ALA A 199 11.69 21.05 16.47
C ALA A 199 10.62 21.20 15.37
N HIS A 200 9.44 20.59 15.54
CA HIS A 200 8.36 20.60 14.51
C HIS A 200 7.37 21.76 14.64
N ALA A 201 7.39 22.52 15.74
CA ALA A 201 6.42 23.59 16.00
C ALA A 201 6.58 24.82 15.08
N GLU A 202 7.68 24.94 14.34
CA GLU A 202 8.04 26.20 13.67
C GLU A 202 7.66 26.32 12.18
N THR A 203 7.24 25.26 11.46
CA THR A 203 7.21 25.31 9.97
C THR A 203 6.04 24.62 9.25
N ALA A 204 4.83 24.60 9.80
CA ALA A 204 3.65 24.09 9.08
C ALA A 204 2.88 25.23 8.35
N ALA A 205 3.13 25.40 7.05
CA ALA A 205 2.27 26.22 6.19
C ALA A 205 0.89 25.55 5.96
N PRO A 206 -0.19 26.32 5.75
CA PRO A 206 -1.53 25.76 5.60
C PRO A 206 -1.66 24.91 4.32
N LEU A 207 -2.22 23.70 4.47
CA LEU A 207 -2.47 22.72 3.39
C LEU A 207 -3.20 23.34 2.19
N THR A 208 -4.07 24.32 2.44
CA THR A 208 -4.89 25.02 1.45
C THR A 208 -4.06 25.84 0.45
N GLU A 209 -2.90 26.37 0.86
CA GLU A 209 -2.00 27.11 -0.01
C GLU A 209 -1.24 26.17 -0.95
N LEU A 210 -0.83 25.01 -0.44
CA LEU A 210 -0.11 24.00 -1.20
C LEU A 210 -0.99 23.37 -2.28
N ILE A 211 -2.25 23.04 -1.95
CA ILE A 211 -3.25 22.54 -2.93
C ILE A 211 -3.58 23.60 -3.99
N ARG A 212 -3.26 24.88 -3.78
CA ARG A 212 -3.40 25.92 -4.82
C ARG A 212 -2.25 25.92 -5.84
N HIS A 213 -1.15 25.21 -5.57
CA HIS A 213 -0.02 25.15 -6.48
C HIS A 213 -0.44 24.51 -7.82
N PRO A 214 -0.30 25.20 -8.96
CA PRO A 214 -0.86 24.75 -10.23
C PRO A 214 -0.36 23.38 -10.70
N ASP A 215 0.91 23.06 -10.47
CA ASP A 215 1.49 21.77 -10.89
C ASP A 215 1.02 20.62 -9.99
N LEU A 216 0.84 20.90 -8.70
CA LEU A 216 0.33 19.92 -7.75
C LEU A 216 -1.12 19.58 -8.07
N ARG A 217 -1.94 20.59 -8.41
CA ARG A 217 -3.33 20.40 -8.86
C ARG A 217 -3.47 19.51 -10.07
N MET A 218 -2.55 19.58 -11.02
CA MET A 218 -2.56 18.74 -12.21
C MET A 218 -2.02 17.33 -11.93
N THR A 219 -1.16 17.17 -10.92
CA THR A 219 -0.54 15.89 -10.57
C THR A 219 -1.42 15.04 -9.63
N ILE A 220 -2.24 15.66 -8.77
CA ILE A 220 -3.17 14.96 -7.86
C ILE A 220 -4.15 14.03 -8.62
N PRO A 221 -4.82 14.47 -9.70
CA PRO A 221 -5.65 13.58 -10.51
C PRO A 221 -4.88 12.38 -11.07
N CYS A 222 -3.63 12.57 -11.53
CA CYS A 222 -2.78 11.47 -11.98
C CYS A 222 -2.48 10.48 -10.84
N ALA A 223 -2.24 10.95 -9.63
CA ALA A 223 -2.01 10.10 -8.45
C ALA A 223 -3.26 9.29 -8.07
N PHE A 224 -4.44 9.91 -8.15
CA PHE A 224 -5.72 9.25 -7.93
C PHE A 224 -5.98 8.17 -8.98
N LEU A 225 -5.84 8.51 -10.26
CA LEU A 225 -6.04 7.61 -11.40
C LEU A 225 -5.06 6.42 -11.37
N HIS A 226 -3.78 6.67 -11.08
CA HIS A 226 -2.78 5.64 -10.82
C HIS A 226 -3.18 4.72 -9.66
N GLY A 227 -3.67 5.31 -8.56
CA GLY A 227 -4.15 4.58 -7.39
C GLY A 227 -5.27 3.60 -7.71
N MET A 228 -6.20 3.96 -8.60
CA MET A 228 -7.30 3.07 -9.00
C MET A 228 -6.83 1.70 -9.51
N MET A 229 -5.61 1.61 -10.06
CA MET A 229 -5.02 0.37 -10.56
C MET A 229 -4.18 -0.35 -9.50
N LYS A 230 -3.31 0.38 -8.79
CA LYS A 230 -2.23 -0.16 -7.95
C LYS A 230 -2.66 -1.23 -6.96
N ASP A 231 -3.49 -0.87 -5.98
CA ASP A 231 -3.85 -1.81 -4.91
C ASP A 231 -4.97 -2.76 -5.36
N ASN A 232 -5.72 -2.42 -6.41
CA ASN A 232 -6.74 -3.31 -6.98
C ASN A 232 -6.14 -4.51 -7.70
N ILE A 233 -4.98 -4.37 -8.34
CA ILE A 233 -4.27 -5.53 -8.90
C ILE A 233 -3.99 -6.53 -7.78
N THR A 234 -3.39 -6.11 -6.67
CA THR A 234 -3.07 -7.03 -5.55
C THR A 234 -4.32 -7.52 -4.80
N GLY A 235 -5.33 -6.66 -4.63
CA GLY A 235 -6.55 -7.00 -3.92
C GLY A 235 -7.44 -8.00 -4.65
N TRP A 236 -7.51 -7.95 -5.98
CA TRP A 236 -8.40 -8.81 -6.76
C TRP A 236 -7.71 -10.02 -7.38
N MET A 237 -6.37 -10.10 -7.36
CA MET A 237 -5.60 -11.08 -8.14
C MET A 237 -5.97 -12.54 -7.86
N THR A 238 -6.03 -12.93 -6.59
CA THR A 238 -6.27 -14.33 -6.22
C THR A 238 -7.66 -14.76 -6.65
N LYS A 239 -8.68 -13.93 -6.35
CA LYS A 239 -10.05 -14.18 -6.80
C LYS A 239 -10.16 -14.19 -8.33
N TYR A 240 -9.43 -13.32 -9.02
CA TYR A 240 -9.39 -13.27 -10.47
C TYR A 240 -8.94 -14.61 -11.07
N PHE A 241 -7.81 -15.14 -10.60
CA PHE A 241 -7.28 -16.38 -11.15
C PHE A 241 -8.20 -17.58 -10.89
N ILE A 242 -8.73 -17.69 -9.66
CA ILE A 242 -9.68 -18.74 -9.30
C ILE A 242 -10.94 -18.64 -10.17
N PHE A 243 -11.52 -17.44 -10.31
CA PHE A 243 -12.76 -17.24 -11.06
C PHE A 243 -12.60 -17.46 -12.57
N MET A 244 -11.53 -16.91 -13.18
CA MET A 244 -11.38 -16.91 -14.64
C MET A 244 -10.80 -18.20 -15.20
N TYR A 245 -10.00 -18.93 -14.42
CA TYR A 245 -9.31 -20.13 -14.88
C TYR A 245 -9.75 -21.40 -14.15
N ALA A 246 -10.68 -21.29 -13.19
CA ALA A 246 -11.19 -22.41 -12.39
C ALA A 246 -10.06 -23.21 -11.70
N ILE A 247 -9.00 -22.52 -11.29
CA ILE A 247 -7.87 -23.10 -10.57
C ILE A 247 -8.05 -22.96 -9.05
N ASP A 248 -7.31 -23.75 -8.28
CA ASP A 248 -7.39 -23.72 -6.82
C ASP A 248 -6.61 -22.54 -6.20
N LEU A 249 -6.75 -22.38 -4.88
CA LEU A 249 -6.06 -21.31 -4.13
C LEU A 249 -4.54 -21.47 -4.15
N ALA A 250 -4.01 -22.69 -4.17
CA ALA A 250 -2.57 -22.92 -4.16
C ALA A 250 -1.96 -22.40 -5.47
N GLU A 251 -2.52 -22.80 -6.60
CA GLU A 251 -2.10 -22.37 -7.92
C GLU A 251 -2.32 -20.86 -8.11
N ALA A 252 -3.49 -20.33 -7.74
CA ALA A 252 -3.77 -18.88 -7.80
C ALA A 252 -2.79 -18.04 -6.96
N SER A 253 -2.40 -18.54 -5.78
CA SER A 253 -1.43 -17.84 -4.91
C SER A 253 -0.04 -17.77 -5.54
N SER A 254 0.36 -18.78 -6.33
CA SER A 254 1.62 -18.76 -7.06
C SER A 254 1.66 -17.63 -8.11
N PHE A 255 0.55 -17.40 -8.81
CA PHE A 255 0.41 -16.28 -9.72
C PHE A 255 0.34 -14.93 -8.98
N ALA A 256 -0.31 -14.88 -7.82
CA ALA A 256 -0.36 -13.68 -6.99
C ALA A 256 1.04 -13.26 -6.47
N LEU A 257 1.92 -14.23 -6.17
CA LEU A 257 3.30 -13.99 -5.75
C LEU A 257 4.16 -13.32 -6.82
N PHE A 258 3.83 -13.51 -8.10
CA PHE A 258 4.54 -12.87 -9.20
C PHE A 258 4.44 -11.33 -9.13
N ILE A 259 3.33 -10.80 -8.64
CA ILE A 259 3.03 -9.37 -8.60
C ILE A 259 4.04 -8.57 -7.76
N PRO A 260 4.28 -8.87 -6.47
CA PRO A 260 5.28 -8.13 -5.69
C PRO A 260 6.70 -8.25 -6.27
N ILE A 261 7.06 -9.38 -6.88
CA ILE A 261 8.37 -9.59 -7.53
C ILE A 261 8.52 -8.65 -8.73
N VAL A 262 7.55 -8.65 -9.63
CA VAL A 262 7.56 -7.79 -10.82
C VAL A 262 7.45 -6.31 -10.46
N GLY A 263 6.71 -5.98 -9.40
CA GLY A 263 6.69 -4.61 -8.87
C GLY A 263 8.05 -4.14 -8.37
N PHE A 264 8.84 -5.02 -7.74
CA PHE A 264 10.21 -4.69 -7.36
C PHE A 264 11.08 -4.41 -8.59
N VAL A 265 11.01 -5.27 -9.62
CA VAL A 265 11.71 -5.05 -10.89
C VAL A 265 11.29 -3.71 -11.52
N GLY A 266 10.00 -3.40 -11.55
CA GLY A 266 9.46 -2.13 -12.05
C GLY A 266 10.06 -0.88 -11.37
N ARG A 267 10.38 -0.96 -10.08
CA ARG A 267 11.09 0.11 -9.36
C ARG A 267 12.58 0.16 -9.69
N MET A 268 13.23 -0.99 -9.83
CA MET A 268 14.68 -1.06 -10.14
C MET A 268 15.01 -0.56 -11.55
N ILE A 269 14.07 -0.66 -12.49
CA ILE A 269 14.24 -0.10 -13.84
C ILE A 269 13.93 1.41 -13.93
N TYR A 270 13.55 2.07 -12.83
CA TYR A 270 13.29 3.51 -12.83
C TYR A 270 14.52 4.34 -13.22
N PRO A 271 15.70 4.20 -12.58
CA PRO A 271 16.86 5.02 -12.90
C PRO A 271 17.35 4.95 -14.37
N PRO A 272 17.40 3.78 -15.05
CA PRO A 272 17.75 3.77 -16.47
C PRO A 272 16.68 4.44 -17.34
N ILE A 273 15.39 4.21 -17.11
CA ILE A 273 14.30 4.85 -17.89
C ILE A 273 14.31 6.37 -17.69
N TYR A 274 14.48 6.84 -16.45
CA TYR A 274 14.57 8.26 -16.12
C TYR A 274 15.70 8.96 -16.87
N ARG A 275 16.88 8.34 -16.95
CA ARG A 275 18.01 8.86 -17.76
C ARG A 275 17.71 8.85 -19.25
N MET A 276 17.10 7.78 -19.77
CA MET A 276 16.77 7.64 -21.20
C MET A 276 15.80 8.73 -21.71
N VAL A 277 14.88 9.19 -20.87
CA VAL A 277 13.90 10.23 -21.26
C VAL A 277 14.40 11.66 -20.99
N GLY A 278 15.68 11.83 -20.66
CA GLY A 278 16.29 13.11 -20.33
C GLY A 278 15.76 13.70 -19.02
N GLU A 279 15.72 12.86 -17.97
CA GLU A 279 15.47 13.26 -16.57
C GLU A 279 14.11 13.96 -16.31
N GLY A 280 13.12 13.74 -17.18
CA GLY A 280 11.75 14.22 -16.99
C GLY A 280 10.86 13.14 -16.36
N GLU A 281 10.48 13.31 -15.09
CA GLU A 281 9.70 12.30 -14.37
C GLU A 281 8.28 12.12 -14.95
N HIS A 282 7.64 13.19 -15.45
CA HIS A 282 6.34 13.07 -16.12
C HIS A 282 6.44 12.27 -17.42
N LYS A 283 7.60 12.25 -18.10
CA LYS A 283 7.84 11.37 -19.26
C LYS A 283 7.96 9.91 -18.84
N VAL A 284 8.56 9.64 -17.68
CA VAL A 284 8.60 8.28 -17.12
C VAL A 284 7.19 7.79 -16.80
N SER A 285 6.36 8.62 -16.16
CA SER A 285 4.95 8.28 -15.91
C SER A 285 4.17 8.07 -17.20
N LEU A 286 4.41 8.89 -18.23
CA LEU A 286 3.81 8.73 -19.55
C LEU A 286 4.10 7.34 -20.15
N ILE A 287 5.36 6.90 -20.12
CA ILE A 287 5.74 5.55 -20.57
C ILE A 287 4.99 4.48 -19.77
N GLY A 288 4.93 4.63 -18.44
CA GLY A 288 4.19 3.72 -17.57
C GLY A 288 2.71 3.62 -17.98
N PHE A 289 2.02 4.74 -18.19
CA PHE A 289 0.62 4.74 -18.58
C PHE A 289 0.39 4.16 -19.99
N VAL A 290 1.32 4.37 -20.93
CA VAL A 290 1.28 3.72 -22.25
C VAL A 290 1.38 2.21 -22.13
N ILE A 291 2.28 1.69 -21.29
CA ILE A 291 2.40 0.24 -21.02
C ILE A 291 1.11 -0.29 -20.38
N CYS A 292 0.55 0.42 -19.39
CA CYS A 292 -0.72 0.05 -18.76
C CYS A 292 -1.86 -0.04 -19.78
N LEU A 293 -1.97 0.94 -20.68
CA LEU A 293 -2.98 0.94 -21.74
C LEU A 293 -2.79 -0.25 -22.68
N ALA A 294 -1.57 -0.44 -23.20
CA ALA A 294 -1.27 -1.51 -24.14
C ALA A 294 -1.49 -2.90 -23.54
N ALA A 295 -1.07 -3.12 -22.28
CA ALA A 295 -1.23 -4.40 -21.59
C ALA A 295 -2.68 -4.68 -21.13
N SER A 296 -3.53 -3.65 -21.01
CA SER A 296 -4.95 -3.83 -20.69
C SER A 296 -5.76 -4.37 -21.89
N ILE A 297 -5.34 -4.09 -23.13
CA ILE A 297 -6.08 -4.51 -24.33
C ILE A 297 -6.19 -6.04 -24.45
N PRO A 298 -5.11 -6.84 -24.34
CA PRO A 298 -5.21 -8.30 -24.38
C PRO A 298 -6.07 -8.89 -23.24
N LEU A 299 -6.08 -8.25 -22.07
CA LEU A 299 -6.95 -8.66 -20.96
C LEU A 299 -8.43 -8.42 -21.28
N CYS A 300 -8.76 -7.31 -21.94
CA CYS A 300 -10.12 -7.03 -22.41
C CYS A 300 -10.61 -8.03 -23.47
N LEU A 301 -9.70 -8.51 -24.33
CA LEU A 301 -10.03 -9.50 -25.37
C LEU A 301 -10.20 -10.93 -24.81
N GLY A 302 -9.81 -11.14 -23.55
CA GLY A 302 -9.81 -12.44 -22.90
C GLY A 302 -8.53 -13.22 -23.20
N THR A 303 -7.93 -13.79 -22.16
CA THR A 303 -6.74 -14.63 -22.27
C THR A 303 -7.07 -16.06 -21.86
N ARG A 304 -6.68 -17.04 -22.68
CA ARG A 304 -7.03 -18.46 -22.45
C ARG A 304 -6.17 -19.16 -21.40
N LEU A 305 -4.91 -18.75 -21.26
CA LEU A 305 -3.95 -19.36 -20.34
C LEU A 305 -3.68 -18.42 -19.16
N PRO A 306 -3.67 -18.92 -17.91
CA PRO A 306 -3.44 -18.09 -16.72
C PRO A 306 -2.07 -17.42 -16.76
N VAL A 307 -1.05 -18.09 -17.31
CA VAL A 307 0.30 -17.53 -17.49
C VAL A 307 0.30 -16.27 -18.38
N ILE A 308 -0.55 -16.23 -19.41
CA ILE A 308 -0.63 -15.06 -20.30
C ILE A 308 -1.26 -13.87 -19.54
N ALA A 309 -2.32 -14.11 -18.77
CA ALA A 309 -2.88 -13.07 -17.90
C ALA A 309 -1.88 -12.59 -16.85
N MET A 310 -1.15 -13.51 -16.22
CA MET A 310 -0.10 -13.19 -15.26
C MET A 310 0.95 -12.25 -15.86
N ILE A 311 1.39 -12.51 -17.11
CA ILE A 311 2.37 -11.64 -17.79
C ILE A 311 1.79 -10.23 -18.01
N PHE A 312 0.57 -10.10 -18.54
CA PHE A 312 -0.02 -8.78 -18.77
C PHE A 312 -0.32 -8.03 -17.46
N LEU A 313 -0.85 -8.71 -16.45
CA LEU A 313 -1.09 -8.13 -15.12
C LEU A 313 0.24 -7.74 -14.43
N GLY A 314 1.28 -8.54 -14.61
CA GLY A 314 2.64 -8.23 -14.18
C GLY A 314 3.19 -6.99 -14.88
N LEU A 315 3.05 -6.87 -16.21
CA LEU A 315 3.47 -5.69 -16.98
C LEU A 315 2.75 -4.43 -16.51
N ILE A 316 1.44 -4.50 -16.30
CA ILE A 316 0.66 -3.40 -15.73
C ILE A 316 1.21 -3.05 -14.34
N TYR A 317 1.45 -4.03 -13.47
CA TYR A 317 1.94 -3.76 -12.11
C TYR A 317 3.37 -3.19 -12.08
N ALA A 318 4.26 -3.64 -12.96
CA ALA A 318 5.60 -3.06 -13.13
C ALA A 318 5.50 -1.58 -13.53
N ALA A 319 4.67 -1.28 -14.54
CA ALA A 319 4.44 0.07 -15.02
C ALA A 319 3.81 0.96 -13.93
N VAL A 320 2.84 0.44 -13.19
CA VAL A 320 2.25 1.10 -12.02
C VAL A 320 3.31 1.34 -10.93
N SER A 321 4.26 0.42 -10.71
CA SER A 321 5.38 0.63 -9.77
C SER A 321 6.33 1.74 -10.21
N LEU A 322 6.57 1.85 -11.52
CA LEU A 322 7.35 2.93 -12.11
C LEU A 322 6.66 4.28 -11.87
N ILE A 323 5.37 4.39 -12.20
CA ILE A 323 4.54 5.58 -11.96
C ILE A 323 4.52 5.92 -10.47
N ASN A 324 4.39 4.91 -9.60
CA ASN A 324 4.40 5.09 -8.15
C ASN A 324 5.70 5.74 -7.68
N THR A 325 6.84 5.31 -8.22
CA THR A 325 8.16 5.89 -7.90
C THR A 325 8.23 7.35 -8.31
N THR A 326 7.76 7.67 -9.53
CA THR A 326 7.64 9.06 -9.98
C THR A 326 6.81 9.90 -9.01
N LEU A 327 5.55 9.50 -8.80
CA LEU A 327 4.55 10.34 -8.16
C LEU A 327 4.74 10.47 -6.65
N LEU A 328 5.15 9.39 -5.98
CA LEU A 328 5.19 9.36 -4.51
C LEU A 328 6.61 9.57 -3.96
N SER A 329 7.66 9.32 -4.75
CA SER A 329 9.04 9.43 -4.29
C SER A 329 9.80 10.58 -4.93
N ILE A 330 9.71 10.76 -6.25
CA ILE A 330 10.51 11.76 -6.98
C ILE A 330 9.82 13.12 -7.01
N TYR A 331 8.55 13.17 -7.39
CA TYR A 331 7.80 14.43 -7.53
C TYR A 331 7.79 15.30 -6.26
N PRO A 332 7.59 14.75 -5.03
CA PRO A 332 7.64 15.56 -3.82
C PRO A 332 8.98 16.25 -3.58
N ILE A 333 10.10 15.75 -4.13
CA ILE A 333 11.45 16.31 -3.96
C ILE A 333 11.55 17.71 -4.60
N ARG A 334 10.73 18.04 -5.60
CA ARG A 334 10.65 19.41 -6.16
C ARG A 334 10.37 20.47 -5.09
N PHE A 335 9.71 20.06 -4.00
CA PHE A 335 9.32 20.93 -2.92
C PHE A 335 10.32 20.99 -1.75
N VAL A 336 11.54 20.47 -1.94
CA VAL A 336 12.64 20.54 -0.94
C VAL A 336 12.95 21.98 -0.57
N LYS A 337 13.11 22.88 -1.55
CA LYS A 337 13.44 24.29 -1.29
C LYS A 337 12.34 25.04 -0.53
N GLN A 338 11.10 24.58 -0.60
CA GLN A 338 9.99 25.16 0.15
C GLN A 338 9.76 24.46 1.50
N HIS A 339 10.55 23.45 1.86
CA HIS A 339 10.36 22.59 3.04
C HIS A 339 8.98 21.90 3.07
N ARG A 340 8.38 21.58 1.91
CA ARG A 340 7.03 21.00 1.80
C ARG A 340 7.00 19.54 1.30
N VAL A 341 8.15 18.86 1.22
CA VAL A 341 8.26 17.49 0.67
C VAL A 341 7.35 16.49 1.38
N ALA A 342 7.34 16.48 2.72
CA ALA A 342 6.54 15.55 3.51
C ALA A 342 5.03 15.75 3.30
N THR A 343 4.58 17.00 3.28
CA THR A 343 3.18 17.35 3.03
C THR A 343 2.75 16.97 1.61
N VAL A 344 3.57 17.25 0.61
CA VAL A 344 3.28 16.85 -0.79
C VAL A 344 3.21 15.33 -0.90
N SER A 345 4.17 14.61 -0.33
CA SER A 345 4.16 13.14 -0.30
C SER A 345 2.89 12.60 0.36
N GLY A 346 2.45 13.19 1.48
CA GLY A 346 1.21 12.82 2.16
C GLY A 346 -0.05 13.06 1.33
N ILE A 347 -0.13 14.20 0.60
CA ILE A 347 -1.25 14.47 -0.33
C ILE A 347 -1.27 13.44 -1.45
N MET A 348 -0.11 13.11 -2.02
CA MET A 348 0.01 12.14 -3.11
C MET A 348 -0.40 10.73 -2.65
N ASP A 349 0.09 10.30 -1.49
CA ASP A 349 -0.31 9.03 -0.86
C ASP A 349 -1.82 8.98 -0.61
N PHE A 350 -2.40 10.05 -0.03
CA PHE A 350 -3.83 10.14 0.22
C PHE A 350 -4.64 10.00 -1.08
N ALA A 351 -4.27 10.76 -2.13
CA ALA A 351 -4.95 10.69 -3.43
C ALA A 351 -4.88 9.29 -4.04
N THR A 352 -3.71 8.63 -3.99
CA THR A 352 -3.52 7.28 -4.50
C THR A 352 -4.36 6.24 -3.75
N TYR A 353 -4.34 6.23 -2.42
CA TYR A 353 -5.14 5.27 -1.64
C TYR A 353 -6.65 5.55 -1.72
N LEU A 354 -7.06 6.82 -1.82
CA LEU A 354 -8.45 7.18 -2.03
C LEU A 354 -8.95 6.68 -3.39
N GLY A 355 -8.17 6.86 -4.46
CA GLY A 355 -8.46 6.33 -5.78
C GLY A 355 -8.59 4.81 -5.78
N ALA A 356 -7.64 4.12 -5.16
CA ALA A 356 -7.66 2.68 -5.01
C ALA A 356 -8.90 2.17 -4.24
N GLY A 357 -9.25 2.86 -3.15
CA GLY A 357 -10.36 2.49 -2.30
C GLY A 357 -11.71 2.65 -2.99
N LEU A 358 -11.96 3.81 -3.60
CA LEU A 358 -13.21 4.08 -4.32
C LEU A 358 -13.38 3.15 -5.51
N SER A 359 -12.33 2.91 -6.30
CA SER A 359 -12.44 1.99 -7.44
C SER A 359 -12.64 0.54 -6.99
N SER A 360 -12.06 0.11 -5.87
CA SER A 360 -12.32 -1.24 -5.33
C SER A 360 -13.79 -1.47 -4.99
N MET A 361 -14.47 -0.46 -4.41
CA MET A 361 -15.91 -0.54 -4.13
C MET A 361 -16.72 -0.70 -5.42
N VAL A 362 -16.35 0.08 -6.45
CA VAL A 362 -16.99 0.01 -7.78
C VAL A 362 -16.73 -1.35 -8.43
N TYR A 363 -15.49 -1.86 -8.38
CA TYR A 363 -15.13 -3.14 -8.99
C TYR A 363 -15.88 -4.31 -8.36
N GLY A 364 -16.13 -4.30 -7.04
CA GLY A 364 -16.98 -5.32 -6.43
C GLY A 364 -18.36 -5.39 -7.05
N PHE A 365 -19.01 -4.25 -7.25
CA PHE A 365 -20.32 -4.19 -7.90
C PHE A 365 -20.25 -4.64 -9.37
N VAL A 366 -19.26 -4.13 -10.12
CA VAL A 366 -19.15 -4.37 -11.55
C VAL A 366 -18.77 -5.83 -11.86
N ILE A 367 -17.84 -6.42 -11.11
CA ILE A 367 -17.42 -7.83 -11.26
C ILE A 367 -18.60 -8.77 -10.99
N THR A 368 -19.47 -8.42 -10.04
CA THR A 368 -20.66 -9.21 -9.71
C THR A 368 -21.62 -9.34 -10.90
N HIS A 369 -21.75 -8.32 -11.74
CA HIS A 369 -22.76 -8.27 -12.82
C HIS A 369 -22.19 -8.48 -14.22
N ALA A 370 -20.94 -8.09 -14.45
CA ALA A 370 -20.34 -8.01 -15.78
C ALA A 370 -18.93 -8.64 -15.86
N GLY A 371 -18.48 -9.29 -14.79
CA GLY A 371 -17.17 -9.93 -14.71
C GLY A 371 -15.99 -8.94 -14.71
N TYR A 372 -14.79 -9.44 -15.05
CA TYR A 372 -13.56 -8.65 -14.93
C TYR A 372 -13.28 -7.73 -16.13
N VAL A 373 -13.92 -7.92 -17.28
CA VAL A 373 -13.65 -7.12 -18.49
C VAL A 373 -13.84 -5.61 -18.25
N PRO A 374 -14.93 -5.14 -17.61
CA PRO A 374 -15.08 -3.72 -17.31
C PRO A 374 -13.99 -3.16 -16.38
N MET A 375 -13.38 -3.98 -15.51
CA MET A 375 -12.25 -3.56 -14.70
C MET A 375 -11.05 -3.21 -15.59
N TYR A 376 -10.72 -4.04 -16.57
CA TYR A 376 -9.63 -3.78 -17.52
C TYR A 376 -9.94 -2.61 -18.46
N VAL A 377 -11.19 -2.49 -18.92
CA VAL A 377 -11.63 -1.33 -19.71
C VAL A 377 -11.45 -0.06 -18.88
N SER A 378 -11.81 -0.07 -17.60
CA SER A 378 -11.59 1.08 -16.73
C SER A 378 -10.11 1.43 -16.61
N TRP A 379 -9.21 0.45 -16.51
CA TRP A 379 -7.77 0.68 -16.46
C TRP A 379 -7.21 1.25 -17.76
N ALA A 380 -7.71 0.79 -18.91
CA ALA A 380 -7.38 1.36 -20.21
C ALA A 380 -7.84 2.83 -20.32
N VAL A 381 -9.08 3.13 -19.91
CA VAL A 381 -9.63 4.49 -19.92
C VAL A 381 -8.85 5.41 -18.98
N VAL A 382 -8.60 4.98 -17.75
CA VAL A 382 -7.81 5.70 -16.74
C VAL A 382 -6.39 5.96 -17.25
N SER A 383 -5.77 4.99 -17.91
CA SER A 383 -4.45 5.14 -18.53
C SER A 383 -4.48 6.16 -19.67
N ALA A 384 -5.47 6.11 -20.56
CA ALA A 384 -5.62 7.06 -21.66
C ALA A 384 -5.80 8.51 -21.16
N ILE A 385 -6.64 8.72 -20.14
CA ILE A 385 -6.80 10.02 -19.50
C ILE A 385 -5.47 10.49 -18.87
N SER A 386 -4.77 9.59 -18.18
CA SER A 386 -3.49 9.92 -17.52
C SER A 386 -2.36 10.22 -18.52
N ILE A 387 -2.38 9.63 -19.71
CA ILE A 387 -1.48 9.98 -20.83
C ILE A 387 -1.73 11.43 -21.25
N LEU A 388 -2.98 11.82 -21.46
CA LEU A 388 -3.33 13.20 -21.85
C LEU A 388 -2.87 14.20 -20.79
N LEU A 389 -3.14 13.92 -19.51
CA LEU A 389 -2.70 14.76 -18.39
C LEU A 389 -1.16 14.85 -18.31
N SER A 390 -0.46 13.72 -18.51
CA SER A 390 1.01 13.69 -18.50
C SER A 390 1.59 14.51 -19.66
N VAL A 391 0.99 14.47 -20.85
CA VAL A 391 1.40 15.30 -21.99
C VAL A 391 1.19 16.79 -21.70
N MET A 392 0.07 17.16 -21.06
CA MET A 392 -0.19 18.54 -20.66
C MET A 392 0.85 19.04 -19.65
N LEU A 393 1.20 18.22 -18.65
CA LEU A 393 2.24 18.51 -17.67
C LEU A 393 3.60 18.71 -18.35
N ILE A 394 4.02 17.80 -19.23
CA ILE A 394 5.30 17.89 -19.95
C ILE A 394 5.36 19.15 -20.83
N ARG A 395 4.24 19.52 -21.49
CA ARG A 395 4.19 20.75 -22.30
C ARG A 395 4.32 21.99 -21.45
N ARG A 396 3.75 21.98 -20.24
CA ARG A 396 3.81 23.12 -19.32
C ARG A 396 5.22 23.36 -18.79
N GLU A 397 5.94 22.30 -18.44
CA GLU A 397 7.33 22.41 -17.95
C GLU A 397 8.23 23.12 -18.96
N LYS A 398 8.08 22.80 -20.25
CA LYS A 398 8.81 23.45 -21.34
C LYS A 398 8.49 24.95 -21.53
N ILE A 399 7.40 25.44 -20.95
CA ILE A 399 7.00 26.86 -21.04
C ILE A 399 7.54 27.64 -19.84
N THR A 400 7.81 26.95 -18.73
CA THR A 400 8.29 27.55 -17.47
C THR A 400 9.81 27.49 -17.30
N ASP A 401 10.49 26.61 -18.04
CA ASP A 401 11.95 26.61 -18.26
C ASP A 401 12.33 27.58 -19.38
#